data_AF-A0A1C5NFU2-F1
#
_entry.id   AF-A0A1C5NFU2-F1
#
_cell.length_a   1.000
_cell.length_b   1.000
_cell.length_c   1.000
_cell.angle_alpha   90.00
_cell.angle_beta   90.00
_cell.angle_gamma   90.00
#
_symmetry.space_group_name_H-M   'P 1'
#
loop_
_entity.id
_entity.type
_entity.pdbx_description
1 polymer ?
#
loop_
_entity_poly.entity_id
_entity_poly.type
_entity_poly.pdbx_seq_one_letter_code
_entity_poly.pdbx_strand_id
1 'polypeptide(L)'
;MNCNIIRDLLPLYVEGIASEESRELVEEHLEECGECRERCECMKCPQPQPPVQQVGQLKRLKRVLLQHTLSIVMIVVFLTVAAMILIQGLFFVKPDEAFGYTLLCFYLILPVTAFVCSLVLGLGKSAIKWFAPIVFGGVGVLLPMFFFRNFDGIALFFALIPSLIGLGLGSIIFFSKRAWNRRKRQKRANTNFGK
;
A
#
# COMPACT_ATOMS: atom_id res chain seq x y z
N MET A 1 -19.28 50.93 17.70
CA MET A 1 -18.28 49.89 17.37
C MET A 1 -18.56 49.28 16.00
N ASN A 2 -17.56 48.74 15.28
CA ASN A 2 -17.77 48.09 13.98
C ASN A 2 -18.02 46.57 14.13
N CYS A 3 -19.23 46.12 13.83
CA CYS A 3 -19.65 44.72 14.03
C CYS A 3 -18.79 43.70 13.27
N ASN A 4 -18.12 44.08 12.17
CA ASN A 4 -17.25 43.17 11.43
C ASN A 4 -16.03 42.73 12.24
N ILE A 5 -15.44 43.64 13.01
CA ILE A 5 -14.28 43.33 13.85
C ILE A 5 -14.68 42.35 14.96
N ILE A 6 -15.86 42.55 15.55
CA ILE A 6 -16.38 41.68 16.60
C ILE A 6 -16.72 40.28 16.05
N ARG A 7 -17.24 40.20 14.83
CA ARG A 7 -17.48 38.92 14.12
C ARG A 7 -16.22 38.12 13.87
N ASP A 8 -15.10 38.79 13.61
CA ASP A 8 -13.81 38.13 13.42
C ASP A 8 -13.19 37.67 14.76
N LEU A 9 -13.47 38.38 15.85
CA LEU A 9 -13.01 38.04 17.21
C LEU A 9 -13.89 37.01 17.93
N LEU A 10 -15.15 36.88 17.53
CA LEU A 10 -16.16 35.99 18.12
C LEU A 10 -15.72 34.52 18.24
N PRO A 11 -15.11 33.89 17.21
CA PRO A 11 -14.60 32.53 17.32
C PRO A 11 -13.53 32.38 18.41
N LEU A 12 -12.59 33.34 18.48
CA LEU A 12 -11.50 33.34 19.47
C LEU A 12 -12.04 33.56 20.89
N TYR A 13 -13.10 34.38 21.03
CA TYR A 13 -13.81 34.61 22.29
C TYR A 13 -14.53 33.34 22.77
N VAL A 14 -15.26 32.64 21.89
CA VAL A 14 -15.98 31.40 22.21
C VAL A 14 -15.02 30.25 22.54
N GLU A 15 -13.86 30.20 21.88
CA GLU A 15 -12.78 29.22 22.15
C GLU A 15 -11.93 29.57 23.39
N GLY A 16 -12.15 30.73 24.03
CA GLY A 16 -11.46 31.15 25.25
C GLY A 16 -9.97 31.50 25.05
N ILE A 17 -9.56 31.80 23.81
CA ILE A 17 -8.18 32.12 23.42
C ILE A 17 -7.98 33.60 23.06
N ALA A 18 -9.02 34.42 23.16
CA ALA A 18 -8.91 35.87 23.00
C ALA A 18 -8.10 36.51 24.14
N SER A 19 -7.29 37.53 23.82
CA SER A 19 -6.59 38.35 24.81
C SER A 19 -7.58 39.13 25.69
N GLU A 20 -7.18 39.53 26.90
CA GLU A 20 -8.06 40.27 27.83
C GLU A 20 -8.63 41.56 27.20
N GLU A 21 -7.79 42.35 26.51
CA GLU A 21 -8.22 43.57 25.81
C GLU A 21 -9.27 43.27 24.72
N SER A 22 -9.08 42.18 23.96
CA SER A 22 -10.04 41.78 22.93
C SER A 22 -11.33 41.22 23.53
N ARG A 23 -11.26 40.65 24.73
CA ARG A 23 -12.38 40.01 25.41
C ARG A 23 -13.34 41.04 25.99
N GLU A 24 -12.80 42.04 26.69
CA GLU A 24 -13.55 43.16 27.25
C GLU A 24 -14.28 43.95 26.14
N LEU A 25 -13.58 44.16 25.01
CA LEU A 25 -14.11 44.84 23.83
C LEU A 25 -15.26 44.06 23.13
N VAL A 26 -15.24 42.73 23.18
CA VAL A 26 -16.32 41.88 22.66
C VAL A 26 -17.51 41.88 23.63
N GLU A 27 -17.27 41.86 24.94
CA GLU A 27 -18.33 41.89 25.96
C GLU A 27 -19.13 43.19 25.92
N GLU A 28 -18.46 44.34 25.86
CA GLU A 28 -19.10 45.66 25.71
C GLU A 28 -20.00 45.70 24.45
N HIS A 29 -19.53 45.15 23.33
CA HIS A 29 -20.32 45.14 22.10
C HIS A 29 -21.51 44.16 22.13
N LEU A 30 -21.39 43.05 22.85
CA LEU A 30 -22.48 42.08 23.02
C LEU A 30 -23.62 42.61 23.91
N GLU A 31 -23.35 43.63 24.73
CA GLU A 31 -24.37 44.36 25.49
C GLU A 31 -25.19 45.29 24.59
N GLU A 32 -24.54 45.96 23.64
CA GLU A 32 -25.18 46.94 22.75
C GLU A 32 -25.79 46.33 21.47
N CYS A 33 -25.28 45.20 20.98
CA CYS A 33 -25.67 44.63 19.68
C CYS A 33 -26.32 43.24 19.79
N GLY A 34 -27.64 43.18 19.57
CA GLY A 34 -28.40 41.91 19.55
C GLY A 34 -28.00 40.94 18.45
N GLU A 35 -27.61 41.44 17.27
CA GLU A 35 -27.19 40.61 16.13
C GLU A 35 -25.88 39.84 16.41
N CYS A 36 -24.93 40.50 17.09
CA CYS A 36 -23.68 39.88 17.52
C CYS A 36 -23.91 38.89 18.67
N ARG A 37 -24.88 39.16 19.55
CA ARG A 37 -25.27 38.27 20.65
C ARG A 37 -25.86 36.96 20.15
N GLU A 38 -26.83 37.02 19.24
CA GLU A 38 -27.46 35.84 18.64
C GLU A 38 -26.41 34.96 17.93
N ARG A 39 -25.45 35.58 17.24
CA ARG A 39 -24.34 34.89 16.59
C ARG A 39 -23.39 34.22 17.57
N CYS A 40 -23.10 34.86 18.72
CA CYS A 40 -22.32 34.28 19.81
C CYS A 40 -22.99 33.03 20.38
N GLU A 41 -24.30 33.10 20.62
CA GLU A 41 -25.09 31.99 21.14
C GLU A 41 -25.18 30.82 20.16
N CYS A 42 -25.33 31.09 18.86
CA CYS A 42 -25.26 30.06 17.82
C CYS A 42 -23.90 29.34 17.80
N MET A 43 -22.80 30.02 18.13
CA MET A 43 -21.44 29.46 18.17
C MET A 43 -21.12 28.71 19.47
N LYS A 44 -21.74 29.11 20.61
CA LYS A 44 -21.62 28.39 21.90
C LYS A 44 -22.30 27.03 21.90
N CYS A 45 -23.19 26.78 20.95
CA CYS A 45 -23.85 25.48 20.80
C CYS A 45 -22.81 24.46 20.31
N PRO A 46 -22.53 23.35 21.04
CA PRO A 46 -21.50 22.40 20.66
C PRO A 46 -21.91 21.71 19.35
N GLN A 47 -21.42 22.20 18.20
CA GLN A 47 -21.53 21.43 16.99
C GLN A 47 -20.70 20.15 17.17
N PRO A 48 -21.25 18.96 16.87
CA PRO A 48 -20.46 17.73 16.82
C PRO A 48 -19.37 17.93 15.77
N GLN A 49 -18.15 18.21 16.21
CA GLN A 49 -17.01 18.29 15.30
C GLN A 49 -16.92 16.93 14.59
N PRO A 50 -16.99 16.88 13.25
CA PRO A 50 -16.84 15.62 12.55
C PRO A 50 -15.45 15.07 12.89
N PRO A 51 -15.33 13.77 13.23
CA PRO A 51 -14.06 13.20 13.61
C PRO A 51 -13.05 13.46 12.51
N VAL A 52 -11.97 14.16 12.85
CA VAL A 52 -10.90 14.61 11.96
C VAL A 52 -10.50 13.47 11.03
N GLN A 53 -10.99 13.49 9.79
CA GLN A 53 -10.79 12.42 8.80
C GLN A 53 -9.30 12.15 8.49
N GLN A 54 -8.40 13.08 8.86
CA GLN A 54 -6.98 13.02 8.58
C GLN A 54 -6.31 11.77 9.17
N VAL A 55 -6.71 11.31 10.37
CA VAL A 55 -6.11 10.09 10.98
C VAL A 55 -6.38 8.83 10.17
N GLY A 56 -7.54 8.75 9.51
CA GLY A 56 -7.90 7.63 8.63
C GLY A 56 -7.15 7.68 7.29
N GLN A 57 -6.95 8.87 6.75
CA GLN A 57 -6.27 9.08 5.46
C GLN A 57 -4.77 8.79 5.56
N LEU A 58 -4.11 9.26 6.63
CA LEU A 58 -2.68 8.99 6.89
C LEU A 58 -2.39 7.49 7.06
N LYS A 59 -3.23 6.77 7.81
CA LYS A 59 -3.09 5.30 7.97
C LYS A 59 -3.26 4.56 6.65
N ARG A 60 -4.13 5.06 5.77
CA ARG A 60 -4.35 4.48 4.44
C ARG A 60 -3.16 4.73 3.51
N LEU A 61 -2.61 5.94 3.50
CA LEU A 61 -1.42 6.30 2.73
C LEU A 61 -0.19 5.50 3.19
N LYS A 62 0.09 5.45 4.50
CA LYS A 62 1.19 4.64 5.06
C LYS A 62 1.08 3.17 4.66
N ARG A 63 -0.12 2.60 4.66
CA ARG A 63 -0.35 1.21 4.26
C ARG A 63 -0.12 0.98 2.77
N VAL A 64 -0.46 1.94 1.92
CA VAL A 64 -0.17 1.88 0.48
C VAL A 64 1.34 1.98 0.26
N LEU A 65 2.00 2.97 0.84
CA LEU A 65 3.44 3.17 0.71
C LEU A 65 4.23 1.95 1.21
N LEU A 66 3.92 1.42 2.40
CA LEU A 66 4.58 0.23 2.93
C LEU A 66 4.39 -1.00 2.02
N GLN A 67 3.20 -1.16 1.43
CA GLN A 67 2.97 -2.22 0.45
C GLN A 67 3.79 -2.05 -0.83
N HIS A 68 3.97 -0.82 -1.32
CA HIS A 68 4.84 -0.55 -2.46
C HIS A 68 6.31 -0.77 -2.12
N THR A 69 6.79 -0.26 -0.99
CA THR A 69 8.17 -0.43 -0.52
C THR A 69 8.51 -1.90 -0.31
N LEU A 70 7.65 -2.68 0.36
CA LEU A 70 7.87 -4.13 0.53
C LEU A 70 7.91 -4.88 -0.80
N SER A 71 7.07 -4.49 -1.77
CA SER A 71 7.07 -5.11 -3.09
C SER A 71 8.37 -4.83 -3.84
N ILE A 72 8.87 -3.60 -3.78
CA ILE A 72 10.13 -3.20 -4.42
C ILE A 72 11.31 -3.91 -3.75
N VAL A 73 11.36 -3.93 -2.42
CA VAL A 73 12.44 -4.59 -1.67
C VAL A 73 12.52 -6.08 -2.02
N MET A 74 11.40 -6.79 -2.10
CA MET A 74 11.41 -8.23 -2.46
C MET A 74 11.93 -8.46 -3.89
N ILE A 75 11.58 -7.60 -4.85
CA ILE A 75 12.08 -7.69 -6.23
C ILE A 75 13.59 -7.45 -6.27
N VAL A 76 14.07 -6.41 -5.58
CA VAL A 76 15.50 -6.12 -5.48
C VAL A 76 16.25 -7.30 -4.86
N VAL A 77 15.74 -7.87 -3.76
CA VAL A 77 16.33 -9.06 -3.14
C VAL A 77 16.40 -10.22 -4.13
N PHE A 78 15.32 -10.51 -4.85
CA PHE A 78 15.34 -11.57 -5.86
C PHE A 78 16.38 -11.32 -6.97
N LEU A 79 16.44 -10.10 -7.51
CA LEU A 79 17.41 -9.75 -8.55
C LEU A 79 18.85 -9.85 -8.04
N THR A 80 19.13 -9.44 -6.80
CA THR A 80 20.46 -9.59 -6.20
C THR A 80 20.84 -11.05 -6.02
N VAL A 81 19.93 -11.90 -5.55
CA VAL A 81 20.16 -13.36 -5.44
C VAL A 81 20.40 -13.97 -6.82
N ALA A 82 19.60 -13.63 -7.82
CA ALA A 82 19.77 -14.11 -9.19
C ALA A 82 21.12 -13.69 -9.79
N ALA A 83 21.56 -12.44 -9.54
CA ALA A 83 22.86 -11.94 -9.99
C ALA A 83 24.03 -12.66 -9.29
N MET A 84 23.94 -12.91 -7.97
CA MET A 84 24.95 -13.67 -7.24
C MET A 84 25.12 -15.09 -7.78
N ILE A 85 24.01 -15.76 -8.09
CA ILE A 85 24.00 -17.08 -8.71
C ILE A 85 24.64 -17.04 -10.11
N LEU A 86 24.35 -15.99 -10.90
CA LEU A 86 24.95 -15.79 -12.22
C LEU A 86 26.48 -15.56 -12.11
N ILE A 87 26.93 -14.76 -11.16
CA ILE A 87 28.37 -14.53 -10.92
C ILE A 87 29.07 -15.82 -10.49
N GLN A 88 28.46 -16.59 -9.59
CA GLN A 88 28.98 -17.90 -9.19
C GLN A 88 29.04 -18.87 -10.36
N GLY A 89 28.00 -18.94 -11.19
CA GLY A 89 28.03 -19.75 -12.41
C GLY A 89 29.14 -19.32 -13.36
N LEU A 90 29.35 -18.03 -13.60
CA LEU A 90 30.40 -17.55 -14.51
C LEU A 90 31.82 -17.83 -13.99
N PHE A 91 32.02 -17.73 -12.68
CA PHE A 91 33.35 -17.85 -12.06
C PHE A 91 33.75 -19.31 -11.77
N PHE A 92 32.77 -20.19 -11.49
CA PHE A 92 32.97 -21.60 -11.13
C PHE A 92 32.75 -22.59 -12.29
N VAL A 93 32.69 -22.13 -13.55
CA VAL A 93 32.69 -23.00 -14.76
C VAL A 93 34.04 -23.69 -15.01
N LYS A 94 34.90 -23.81 -13.99
CA LYS A 94 36.03 -24.74 -14.00
C LYS A 94 35.56 -26.09 -13.45
N PRO A 95 35.83 -27.20 -14.16
CA PRO A 95 35.18 -28.50 -13.96
C PRO A 95 35.77 -29.30 -12.79
N ASP A 96 35.96 -28.68 -11.63
CA ASP A 96 36.40 -29.40 -10.42
C ASP A 96 35.25 -29.41 -9.42
N GLU A 97 34.64 -30.59 -9.19
CA GLU A 97 33.80 -31.09 -8.07
C GLU A 97 32.67 -30.18 -7.47
N ALA A 98 32.59 -28.90 -7.82
CA ALA A 98 31.72 -27.89 -7.22
C ALA A 98 30.47 -27.59 -8.06
N PHE A 99 30.40 -28.13 -9.29
CA PHE A 99 29.32 -27.85 -10.24
C PHE A 99 27.94 -28.32 -9.74
N GLY A 100 27.92 -29.38 -8.92
CA GLY A 100 26.69 -29.91 -8.30
C GLY A 100 26.05 -28.96 -7.29
N TYR A 101 26.85 -28.22 -6.52
CA TYR A 101 26.33 -27.28 -5.53
C TYR A 101 25.72 -26.04 -6.19
N THR A 102 26.35 -25.53 -7.26
CA THR A 102 25.81 -24.41 -8.05
C THR A 102 24.48 -24.78 -8.70
N LEU A 103 24.36 -26.00 -9.23
CA LEU A 103 23.11 -26.56 -9.76
C LEU A 103 22.03 -26.70 -8.69
N LEU A 104 22.38 -27.21 -7.51
CA LEU A 104 21.43 -27.38 -6.40
C LEU A 104 20.93 -26.02 -5.89
N CYS A 105 21.83 -25.05 -5.70
CA CYS A 105 21.45 -23.68 -5.35
C CYS A 105 20.54 -23.05 -6.42
N PHE A 106 20.84 -23.27 -7.70
CA PHE A 106 20.03 -22.79 -8.82
C PHE A 106 18.62 -23.38 -8.80
N TYR A 107 18.50 -24.71 -8.73
CA TYR A 107 17.22 -25.40 -8.81
C TYR A 107 16.40 -25.37 -7.52
N LEU A 108 17.01 -25.10 -6.36
CA LEU A 108 16.31 -25.06 -5.08
C LEU A 108 16.00 -23.61 -4.64
N ILE A 109 16.98 -22.71 -4.68
CA ILE A 109 16.83 -21.35 -4.12
C ILE A 109 15.99 -20.47 -5.05
N LEU A 110 16.16 -20.59 -6.37
CA LEU A 110 15.48 -19.74 -7.34
C LEU A 110 13.95 -19.98 -7.38
N PRO A 111 13.43 -21.22 -7.41
CA PRO A 111 11.98 -21.44 -7.33
C PRO A 111 11.43 -21.16 -5.93
N VAL A 112 12.18 -21.42 -4.86
CA VAL A 112 11.72 -21.10 -3.49
C VAL A 112 11.59 -19.58 -3.30
N THR A 113 12.60 -18.81 -3.71
CA THR A 113 12.55 -17.34 -3.64
C THR A 113 11.48 -16.75 -4.56
N ALA A 114 11.29 -17.31 -5.77
CA ALA A 114 10.20 -16.93 -6.67
C ALA A 114 8.82 -17.24 -6.06
N PHE A 115 8.66 -18.40 -5.41
CA PHE A 115 7.42 -18.79 -4.73
C PHE A 115 7.12 -17.88 -3.54
N VAL A 116 8.11 -17.62 -2.68
CA VAL A 116 7.97 -16.70 -1.54
C VAL A 116 7.64 -15.29 -2.01
N CYS A 117 8.32 -14.79 -3.05
CA CYS A 117 7.99 -13.48 -3.64
C CYS A 117 6.57 -13.45 -4.22
N SER A 118 6.17 -14.49 -4.95
CA SER A 118 4.83 -14.61 -5.53
C SER A 118 3.73 -14.60 -4.45
N LEU A 119 3.94 -15.34 -3.34
CA LEU A 119 3.01 -15.36 -2.21
C LEU A 119 2.89 -13.98 -1.55
N VAL A 120 4.03 -13.34 -1.25
CA VAL A 120 4.09 -12.04 -0.59
C VAL A 120 3.46 -10.94 -1.47
N LEU A 121 3.76 -10.93 -2.76
CA LEU A 121 3.16 -9.99 -3.72
C LEU A 121 1.66 -10.27 -3.92
N GLY A 122 1.25 -11.54 -3.91
CA GLY A 122 -0.14 -11.97 -3.99
C GLY A 122 -1.01 -11.44 -2.84
N LEU A 123 -0.45 -11.36 -1.62
CA LEU A 123 -1.11 -10.79 -0.44
C LEU A 123 -1.24 -9.25 -0.49
N GLY A 124 -0.38 -8.57 -1.24
CA GLY A 124 -0.42 -7.11 -1.45
C GLY A 124 -1.70 -6.63 -2.15
N LYS A 125 -1.90 -5.32 -2.32
CA LYS A 125 -2.94 -4.77 -3.23
C LYS A 125 -2.37 -4.24 -4.54
N SER A 126 -1.06 -4.36 -4.74
CA SER A 126 -0.34 -3.76 -5.86
C SER A 126 -0.69 -4.41 -7.20
N ALA A 127 -0.67 -3.62 -8.28
CA ALA A 127 -0.91 -4.09 -9.65
C ALA A 127 0.24 -4.93 -10.22
N ILE A 128 1.43 -4.86 -9.59
CA ILE A 128 2.65 -5.61 -9.92
C ILE A 128 2.48 -7.14 -9.89
N LYS A 129 1.41 -7.64 -9.26
CA LYS A 129 1.08 -9.08 -9.20
C LYS A 129 1.00 -9.77 -10.55
N TRP A 130 0.65 -9.03 -11.60
CA TRP A 130 0.53 -9.59 -12.96
C TRP A 130 1.87 -9.61 -13.70
N PHE A 131 2.79 -8.71 -13.34
CA PHE A 131 4.13 -8.66 -13.93
C PHE A 131 5.10 -9.63 -13.26
N ALA A 132 4.94 -9.91 -11.97
CA ALA A 132 5.86 -10.75 -11.23
C ALA A 132 6.02 -12.18 -11.82
N PRO A 133 4.96 -12.92 -12.20
CA PRO A 133 5.08 -14.26 -12.80
C PRO A 133 5.80 -14.27 -14.15
N ILE A 134 5.65 -13.19 -14.93
CA ILE A 134 6.32 -13.00 -16.22
C ILE A 134 7.83 -12.80 -15.99
N VAL A 135 8.20 -11.95 -15.02
CA VAL A 135 9.60 -11.71 -14.66
C VAL A 135 10.25 -12.95 -14.05
N PHE A 136 9.59 -13.63 -13.12
CA PHE A 136 10.10 -14.87 -12.50
C PHE A 136 10.26 -16.00 -13.52
N GLY A 137 9.26 -16.20 -14.39
CA GLY A 137 9.33 -17.20 -15.45
C GLY A 137 10.43 -16.89 -16.47
N GLY A 138 10.55 -15.61 -16.87
CA GLY A 138 11.60 -15.17 -17.78
C GLY A 138 13.00 -15.42 -17.22
N VAL A 139 13.27 -14.99 -15.99
CA VAL A 139 14.56 -15.20 -15.32
C VAL A 139 14.85 -16.70 -15.14
N GLY A 140 13.84 -17.48 -14.74
CA GLY A 140 13.96 -18.93 -14.56
C GLY A 140 14.25 -19.71 -15.86
N VAL A 141 13.89 -19.18 -17.04
CA VAL A 141 14.16 -19.80 -18.34
C VAL A 141 15.44 -19.24 -19.00
N LEU A 142 15.73 -17.95 -18.83
CA LEU A 142 16.91 -17.30 -19.43
C LEU A 142 18.23 -17.72 -18.75
N LEU A 143 18.25 -17.80 -17.43
CA LEU A 143 19.46 -18.20 -16.69
C LEU A 143 19.97 -19.60 -17.06
N PRO A 144 19.15 -20.66 -17.05
CA PRO A 144 19.61 -21.99 -17.43
C PRO A 144 19.97 -22.06 -18.92
N MET A 145 19.25 -21.34 -19.79
CA MET A 145 19.57 -21.26 -21.23
C MET A 145 20.96 -20.65 -21.46
N PHE A 146 21.33 -19.63 -20.68
CA PHE A 146 22.64 -19.00 -20.75
C PHE A 146 23.77 -19.93 -20.25
N PHE A 147 23.55 -20.62 -19.14
CA PHE A 147 24.59 -21.46 -18.52
C PHE A 147 24.78 -22.82 -19.18
N PHE A 148 23.71 -23.55 -19.45
CA PHE A 148 23.82 -24.94 -19.87
C PHE A 148 23.99 -25.06 -21.39
N ARG A 149 23.62 -24.02 -22.16
CA ARG A 149 23.63 -23.95 -23.64
C ARG A 149 22.92 -25.13 -24.37
N ASN A 150 22.51 -26.14 -23.61
CA ASN A 150 21.71 -27.31 -23.95
C ASN A 150 20.35 -27.17 -23.28
N PHE A 151 19.31 -27.49 -24.06
CA PHE A 151 17.92 -27.29 -23.68
C PHE A 151 17.41 -28.53 -22.93
N ASP A 152 17.70 -28.62 -21.64
CA ASP A 152 17.15 -29.69 -20.82
C ASP A 152 15.69 -29.36 -20.45
N GLY A 153 14.74 -30.15 -20.96
CA GLY A 153 13.30 -29.96 -20.71
C GLY A 153 12.92 -29.93 -19.23
N ILE A 154 13.78 -30.48 -18.36
CA ILE A 154 13.67 -30.43 -16.90
C ILE A 154 13.74 -28.98 -16.40
N ALA A 155 14.63 -28.14 -16.97
CA ALA A 155 14.77 -26.73 -16.60
C ALA A 155 13.48 -25.94 -16.88
N LEU A 156 12.85 -26.22 -18.02
CA LEU A 156 11.56 -25.63 -18.41
C LEU A 156 10.45 -25.98 -17.44
N PHE A 157 10.40 -27.25 -17.01
CA PHE A 157 9.38 -27.75 -16.10
C PHE A 157 9.47 -27.02 -14.74
N PHE A 158 10.66 -26.94 -14.16
CA PHE A 158 10.88 -26.24 -12.89
C PHE A 158 10.70 -24.72 -12.98
N ALA A 159 10.94 -24.11 -14.15
CA ALA A 159 10.72 -22.68 -14.36
C ALA A 159 9.22 -22.32 -14.51
N LEU A 160 8.43 -23.19 -15.14
CA LEU A 160 7.01 -22.92 -15.40
C LEU A 160 6.10 -23.21 -14.21
N ILE A 161 6.39 -24.24 -13.40
CA ILE A 161 5.53 -24.63 -12.27
C ILE A 161 5.27 -23.47 -11.29
N PRO A 162 6.29 -22.74 -10.78
CA PRO A 162 6.05 -21.65 -9.84
C PRO A 162 5.26 -20.49 -10.47
N SER A 163 5.46 -20.23 -11.77
CA SER A 163 4.77 -19.17 -12.50
C SER A 163 3.28 -19.51 -12.69
N LEU A 164 2.96 -20.76 -13.04
CA LEU A 164 1.58 -21.24 -13.17
C LEU A 164 0.85 -21.26 -11.84
N ILE A 165 1.49 -21.73 -10.77
CA ILE A 165 0.94 -21.70 -9.41
C ILE A 165 0.71 -20.25 -8.95
N GLY A 166 1.66 -19.36 -9.22
CA GLY A 166 1.55 -17.93 -8.91
C GLY A 166 0.39 -17.24 -9.63
N LEU A 167 0.20 -17.52 -10.93
CA LEU A 167 -0.92 -17.03 -11.72
C LEU A 167 -2.27 -17.57 -11.23
N GLY A 168 -2.31 -18.86 -10.87
CA GLY A 168 -3.51 -19.51 -10.32
C GLY A 168 -3.94 -18.90 -8.99
N LEU A 169 -3.02 -18.84 -8.02
CA LEU A 169 -3.28 -18.23 -6.71
C LEU A 169 -3.61 -16.74 -6.84
N GLY A 170 -2.88 -16.02 -7.70
CA GLY A 170 -3.14 -14.60 -8.00
C GLY A 170 -4.55 -14.36 -8.54
N SER A 171 -5.00 -15.18 -9.48
CA SER A 171 -6.35 -15.09 -10.06
C SER A 171 -7.45 -15.42 -9.04
N ILE A 172 -7.27 -16.44 -8.21
CA ILE A 172 -8.23 -16.83 -7.18
C ILE A 172 -8.39 -15.73 -6.12
N ILE A 173 -7.26 -15.16 -5.66
CA ILE A 173 -7.27 -14.05 -4.69
C ILE A 173 -7.93 -12.80 -5.29
N PHE A 174 -7.68 -12.52 -6.58
CA PHE A 174 -8.32 -11.40 -7.26
C PHE A 174 -9.83 -11.59 -7.37
N PHE A 175 -10.29 -12.76 -7.81
CA PHE A 175 -11.71 -13.07 -7.96
C PHE A 175 -12.46 -13.02 -6.62
N SER A 176 -11.92 -13.65 -5.58
CA SER A 176 -12.52 -13.65 -4.24
C SER A 176 -12.63 -12.23 -3.66
N LYS A 177 -11.60 -11.41 -3.81
CA LYS A 177 -11.61 -10.01 -3.33
C LYS A 177 -12.55 -9.11 -4.15
N ARG A 178 -12.65 -9.35 -5.46
CA ARG A 178 -13.60 -8.64 -6.34
C ARG A 178 -15.04 -8.99 -5.98
N ALA A 179 -15.34 -10.27 -5.75
CA ALA A 179 -16.65 -10.74 -5.30
C ALA A 179 -17.05 -10.17 -3.94
N TRP A 180 -16.14 -10.20 -2.96
CA TRP A 180 -16.37 -9.63 -1.63
C TRP A 180 -16.66 -8.13 -1.66
N ASN A 181 -15.90 -7.35 -2.44
CA ASN A 181 -16.12 -5.91 -2.57
C ASN A 181 -17.45 -5.56 -3.25
N ARG A 182 -17.89 -6.36 -4.25
CA ARG A 182 -19.22 -6.18 -4.86
C ARG A 182 -20.34 -6.37 -3.82
N ARG A 183 -20.29 -7.46 -3.04
CA ARG A 183 -21.25 -7.71 -1.94
C ARG A 183 -21.28 -6.57 -0.92
N LYS A 184 -20.10 -6.03 -0.56
CA LYS A 184 -20.00 -4.92 0.41
C LYS A 184 -20.58 -3.61 -0.11
N ARG A 185 -20.42 -3.31 -1.42
CA ARG A 185 -21.04 -2.14 -2.07
C ARG A 185 -22.56 -2.27 -2.13
N GLN A 186 -23.06 -3.47 -2.45
CA GLN A 186 -24.50 -3.72 -2.54
C GLN A 186 -25.19 -3.62 -1.18
N LYS A 187 -24.57 -4.13 -0.10
CA LYS A 187 -25.06 -3.91 1.27
C LYS A 187 -25.14 -2.42 1.65
N ARG A 188 -24.16 -1.61 1.27
CA ARG A 188 -24.17 -0.15 1.53
C ARG A 188 -25.24 0.59 0.73
N ALA A 189 -25.48 0.18 -0.52
CA ALA A 189 -26.54 0.75 -1.35
C ALA A 189 -27.94 0.47 -0.75
N ASN A 190 -28.19 -0.78 -0.30
CA ASN A 190 -29.45 -1.11 0.37
C ASN A 190 -29.66 -0.37 1.69
N THR A 191 -28.63 -0.14 2.50
CA THR A 191 -28.77 0.61 3.77
C THR A 191 -29.02 2.10 3.59
N ASN A 192 -28.66 2.70 2.44
CA ASN A 192 -28.92 4.12 2.17
C ASN A 192 -30.30 4.39 1.57
N PHE A 193 -30.98 3.38 1.01
CA PHE A 193 -32.34 3.52 0.49
C PHE A 193 -33.43 3.23 1.54
N GLY A 194 -33.06 2.73 2.71
CA GLY A 194 -33.96 2.42 3.83
C GLY A 194 -33.99 3.47 4.94
N LYS A 195 -33.38 4.64 4.72
CA LYS A 195 -33.42 5.82 5.58
C LYS A 195 -33.99 6.97 4.77
#